data_AF-A0A353RS16-F1
#
_entry.id   AF-A0A353RS16-F1
#
_cell.length_a   1.000
_cell.length_b   1.000
_cell.length_c   1.000
_cell.angle_alpha   90.00
_cell.angle_beta   90.00
_cell.angle_gamma   90.00
#
_symmetry.space_group_name_H-M   'P 1'
#
loop_
_entity.id
_entity.type
_entity.pdbx_description
1 polymer ?
#
loop_
_entity_poly.entity_id
_entity_poly.type
_entity_poly.pdbx_seq_one_letter_code
_entity_poly.pdbx_strand_id
1 'polypeptide(L)' 'MTTYKQRQRNRYNNASETYAISRSKIDLFINCPRCFYLDRKLGLAQPSMPGWPLNSAVDYL' A
#
# COMPACT_ATOMS: atom_id res chain seq x y z
N MET A 1 -9.70 19.37 3.55
CA MET A 1 -9.20 18.04 3.93
C MET A 1 -9.04 17.21 2.67
N THR A 2 -7.82 16.89 2.25
CA THR A 2 -7.57 16.00 1.12
C THR A 2 -8.11 14.61 1.43
N THR A 3 -9.02 14.10 0.61
CA THR A 3 -9.59 12.76 0.75
C THR A 3 -8.54 11.72 0.35
N TYR A 4 -7.92 11.06 1.33
CA TYR A 4 -7.01 9.96 1.05
C TYR A 4 -7.78 8.78 0.44
N LYS A 5 -7.36 8.33 -0.76
CA LYS A 5 -7.97 7.20 -1.45
C LYS A 5 -7.70 5.90 -0.67
N GLN A 6 -8.74 5.33 -0.09
CA GLN A 6 -8.65 4.03 0.59
C GLN A 6 -8.75 2.87 -0.40
N ARG A 7 -7.86 1.89 -0.27
CA ARG A 7 -7.92 0.65 -1.06
C ARG A 7 -9.01 -0.25 -0.50
N GLN A 8 -9.93 -0.71 -1.36
CA GLN A 8 -10.98 -1.66 -0.95
C GLN A 8 -10.63 -3.13 -1.18
N ARG A 9 -9.75 -3.43 -2.14
CA ARG A 9 -9.37 -4.81 -2.50
C ARG A 9 -8.29 -5.36 -1.57
N ASN A 10 -8.28 -6.68 -1.40
CA ASN A 10 -7.27 -7.43 -0.64
C ASN A 10 -7.04 -6.88 0.78
N ARG A 11 -8.08 -6.36 1.44
CA ARG A 11 -8.03 -5.98 2.85
C ARG A 11 -8.19 -7.24 3.70
N TYR A 12 -7.52 -7.25 4.84
CA TYR A 12 -7.74 -8.27 5.84
C TYR A 12 -9.10 -8.05 6.52
N ASN A 13 -10.03 -8.98 6.35
CA ASN A 13 -11.28 -9.07 7.10
C ASN A 13 -11.13 -10.12 8.22
N ASN A 14 -11.95 -10.02 9.27
CA ASN A 14 -11.90 -10.96 10.40
C ASN A 14 -12.61 -12.29 10.08
N ALA A 15 -12.54 -12.72 8.82
CA ALA A 15 -13.16 -13.95 8.36
C ALA A 15 -12.31 -15.17 8.78
N SER A 16 -12.94 -16.34 8.85
CA SER A 16 -12.26 -17.59 9.18
C SER A 16 -11.39 -18.15 8.03
N GLU A 17 -11.38 -17.47 6.89
CA GLU A 17 -10.67 -17.90 5.69
C GLU A 17 -9.19 -17.54 5.75
N THR A 18 -8.35 -18.36 5.12
CA THR A 18 -6.92 -18.07 4.99
C THR A 18 -6.70 -16.82 4.17
N TYR A 19 -5.99 -15.84 4.72
CA TYR A 19 -5.69 -14.57 4.05
C TYR A 19 -4.31 -14.61 3.39
N ALA A 20 -4.28 -14.49 2.06
CA ALA A 20 -3.04 -14.47 1.30
C ALA A 20 -2.25 -13.17 1.52
N ILE A 21 -0.97 -13.30 1.88
CA ILE A 21 -0.07 -12.17 2.14
C ILE A 21 1.14 -12.27 1.19
N SER A 22 1.49 -11.15 0.55
CA SER A 22 2.72 -11.09 -0.26
C SER A 22 3.95 -10.94 0.61
N ARG A 23 5.11 -11.44 0.17
CA ARG A 23 6.40 -11.30 0.87
C ARG A 23 6.69 -9.86 1.33
N SER A 24 6.49 -8.89 0.44
CA SER A 24 6.67 -7.46 0.74
C SER A 24 5.81 -6.93 1.90
N LYS A 25 4.69 -7.59 2.21
CA LYS A 25 3.82 -7.21 3.33
C LYS A 25 4.26 -7.87 4.63
N ILE A 26 4.89 -9.04 4.56
CA ILE A 26 5.60 -9.61 5.70
C ILE A 26 6.78 -8.70 6.06
N ASP A 27 7.57 -8.28 5.08
CA ASP A 27 8.67 -7.33 5.30
C ASP A 27 8.16 -6.01 5.90
N LEU A 28 7.03 -5.49 5.40
CA LEU A 28 6.38 -4.29 5.97
C LEU A 28 5.96 -4.49 7.42
N PHE A 29 5.44 -5.66 7.78
CA PHE A 29 5.06 -5.96 9.16
C PHE A 29 6.28 -6.00 10.09
N ILE A 30 7.36 -6.64 9.66
CA ILE A 30 8.62 -6.70 10.41
C ILE A 30 9.18 -5.29 10.62
N ASN A 31 9.17 -4.44 9.59
CA ASN A 31 9.69 -3.08 9.67
C ASN A 31 8.77 -2.12 10.43
N CYS A 32 7.45 -2.25 10.28
CA CYS A 32 6.46 -1.37 10.89
C CYS A 32 5.09 -2.08 11.02
N PRO A 33 4.79 -2.69 12.18
CA PRO A 33 3.51 -3.36 12.43
C PRO A 33 2.30 -2.44 12.28
N ARG A 34 2.43 -1.17 12.74
CA ARG A 34 1.39 -0.15 12.60
C ARG A 34 1.10 0.19 11.13
N CYS A 35 2.14 0.26 10.30
CA CYS A 35 2.01 0.54 8.87
C CYS A 35 1.30 -0.62 8.16
N PHE A 36 1.65 -1.85 8.51
CA PHE A 36 0.96 -3.04 8.02
C PHE A 36 -0.53 -3.03 8.40
N TYR A 37 -0.87 -2.68 9.64
CA TYR A 37 -2.27 -2.57 10.09
C TYR A 37 -3.03 -1.51 9.30
N LEU A 38 -2.45 -0.31 9.13
CA LEU A 38 -3.06 0.76 8.34
C LEU A 38 -3.33 0.31 6.90
N ASP A 39 -2.38 -0.38 6.28
CA ASP A 39 -2.48 -0.81 4.89
C ASP A 39 -3.42 -2.01 4.69
N ARG A 40 -3.30 -3.06 5.51
CA ARG A 40 -4.07 -4.30 5.35
C ARG A 40 -5.45 -4.25 6.00
N LYS A 41 -5.59 -3.63 7.18
CA LYS A 41 -6.89 -3.52 7.86
C LYS A 41 -7.65 -2.28 7.41
N LEU A 42 -6.99 -1.11 7.44
CA LEU A 42 -7.65 0.18 7.20
C LEU A 42 -7.63 0.63 5.73
N GLY A 43 -6.86 -0.05 4.86
CA GLY A 43 -6.77 0.28 3.43
C GLY A 43 -5.97 1.54 3.13
N LEU A 44 -5.19 2.03 4.09
CA LEU A 44 -4.32 3.20 3.99
C LEU A 44 -2.89 2.75 3.65
N ALA A 45 -2.60 2.69 2.35
CA ALA A 45 -1.27 2.34 1.86
C ALA A 45 -0.26 3.46 2.09
N GLN A 46 1.02 3.10 2.19
CA GLN A 46 2.11 4.07 2.20
C GLN A 46 2.13 4.85 0.87
N PRO A 47 2.36 6.17 0.90
CA PRO A 47 2.55 6.94 -0.32
C PRO A 47 3.70 6.36 -1.14
N SER A 48 3.51 6.27 -2.45
CA SER A 48 4.57 5.87 -3.37
C SER A 48 5.64 6.95 -3.46
N MET A 49 6.83 6.56 -3.90
CA MET A 49 7.85 7.53 -4.29
C MET A 49 7.28 8.49 -5.35
N PRO A 50 7.69 9.78 -5.34
CA PRO A 50 7.34 10.70 -6.41
C PRO A 50 7.81 10.14 -7.76
N GLY A 51 7.08 10.48 -8.83
CA GLY A 51 7.48 10.08 -10.18
C GLY A 51 8.87 10.61 -10.54
N TRP A 52 9.56 9.91 -11.44
CA TRP A 52 10.85 10.36 -11.99
C TRP A 52 10.58 11.22 -13.23
N PRO A 53 10.68 12.57 -13.13
CA PRO A 53 10.29 13.46 -14.23
C PRO A 53 11.23 13.37 -15.43
N LEU A 54 12.43 12.80 -15.27
CA LEU A 54 13.39 12.63 -16.35
C LEU A 54 12.80 11.85 -17.54
N ASN A 55 12.13 10.73 -17.26
CA ASN A 55 11.53 9.91 -18.32
C ASN A 55 10.36 10.65 -18.98
N SER A 56 9.54 11.33 -18.19
CA SER A 56 8.43 12.14 -18.71
C SER A 56 8.89 13.34 -19.55
N ALA A 57 10.06 13.90 -19.27
CA ALA A 57 10.63 15.00 -20.04
C ALA A 57 11.25 14.53 -21.37
N VAL A 58 11.85 13.34 -21.39
CA VAL A 58 12.37 12.72 -22.62
C VAL A 58 11.23 12.31 -23.54
N ASP A 59 10.12 11.81 -23.01
CA ASP A 59 8.95 11.43 -23.83
C ASP A 59 8.23 12.64 -24.46
N TYR A 60 8.50 13.87 -23.99
CA TYR A 60 7.85 15.10 -24.46
C TYR A 60 8.69 15.90 -25.47
N LEU A 61 9.96 15.54 -25.68
CA LEU A 61 10.93 16.20 -26.57
C LEU A 61 11.26 15.30 -27.77
#